data_AF-A0A7X7KKF2-F1
#
_entry.id   AF-A0A7X7KKF2-F1
#
_cell.length_a   1.000
_cell.length_b   1.000
_cell.length_c   1.000
_cell.angle_alpha   90.00
_cell.angle_beta   90.00
_cell.angle_gamma   90.00
#
_symmetry.space_group_name_H-M   'P 1'
#
loop_
_entity.id
_entity.type
_entity.pdbx_description
1 polymer ?
#
loop_
_entity_poly.entity_id
_entity_poly.type
_entity_poly.pdbx_seq_one_letter_code
_entity_poly.pdbx_strand_id
1 'polypeptide(L)' 'MWVGRNDPCPCGSGRKYKKCCLNKSRATPGIAP' A
#
# COMPACT_ATOMS: atom_id res chain seq x y z
N MET A 1 -11.88 -6.82 11.84
CA MET A 1 -10.61 -6.11 12.12
C MET A 1 -10.36 -5.10 11.01
N TRP A 2 -10.64 -3.83 11.26
CA TRP A 2 -10.55 -2.74 10.30
C TRP A 2 -9.13 -2.15 10.37
N VAL A 3 -8.33 -2.30 9.31
CA VAL A 3 -7.02 -1.62 9.24
C VAL A 3 -7.26 -0.19 8.78
N GLY A 4 -7.04 0.77 9.69
CA GLY A 4 -7.13 2.18 9.37
C GLY A 4 -6.03 2.60 8.40
N ARG A 5 -6.27 3.68 7.65
CA ARG A 5 -5.30 4.22 6.68
C ARG A 5 -3.93 4.54 7.30
N ASN A 6 -3.90 4.95 8.57
CA ASN A 6 -2.66 5.31 9.26
C ASN A 6 -2.01 4.14 10.01
N ASP A 7 -2.71 3.03 10.20
CA ASP A 7 -2.20 1.84 10.89
C ASP A 7 -1.01 1.21 10.16
N PRO A 8 -0.15 0.47 10.87
CA PRO A 8 0.89 -0.32 10.23
C PRO A 8 0.28 -1.30 9.22
N CYS A 9 0.95 -1.45 8.07
CA CYS A 9 0.49 -2.33 7.02
C CYS A 9 0.56 -3.80 7.48
N PRO A 10 -0.53 -4.59 7.34
CA PRO A 10 -0.54 -6.00 7.68
C PRO A 10 0.37 -6.84 6.78
N CYS A 11 0.90 -6.26 5.70
CA CYS A 11 1.88 -6.87 4.81
C CYS A 11 3.28 -7.04 5.42
N GLY A 12 3.51 -6.63 6.67
CA GLY A 12 4.80 -6.76 7.35
C GLY A 12 5.88 -5.78 6.89
N SER A 13 5.55 -4.81 6.04
CA SER A 13 6.55 -3.88 5.48
C SER A 13 7.02 -2.79 6.45
N GLY A 14 6.46 -2.71 7.67
CA GLY A 14 6.72 -1.63 8.62
C GLY A 14 6.22 -0.23 8.21
N ARG A 15 5.58 -0.07 7.05
CA ARG A 15 5.04 1.20 6.54
C ARG A 15 3.56 1.34 6.90
N LYS A 16 3.06 2.58 6.98
CA LYS A 16 1.61 2.86 7.14
C LYS A 16 0.81 2.27 5.97
N TYR A 17 -0.36 1.70 6.24
CA TYR A 17 -1.22 1.05 5.24
C TYR A 17 -1.49 1.98 4.05
N LYS A 18 -1.80 3.27 4.30
CA LYS A 18 -2.01 4.28 3.26
C LYS A 18 -0.82 4.57 2.36
N LYS A 19 0.41 4.25 2.79
CA LYS A 19 1.65 4.48 2.06
C LYS A 19 2.25 3.18 1.49
N CYS A 20 1.63 2.04 1.78
CA CYS A 20 2.09 0.72 1.35
C CYS A 20 1.05 0.09 0.42
N CYS A 21 0.34 -0.95 0.86
CA CYS A 21 -0.66 -1.66 0.05
C CYS A 21 -1.78 -0.77 -0.50
N LEU A 22 -2.21 0.26 0.24
CA LEU A 22 -3.27 1.15 -0.24
C LEU A 22 -2.79 2.11 -1.34
N ASN A 23 -1.50 2.48 -1.36
CA ASN A 23 -0.93 3.37 -2.39
C ASN A 23 -0.39 2.61 -3.60
N LYS A 24 -0.58 1.28 -3.67
CA LYS A 24 -0.03 0.43 -4.72
C LYS A 24 -0.61 0.72 -6.12
N SER A 25 -1.59 1.62 -6.23
CA SER A 25 -2.30 1.94 -7.48
C SER A 25 -1.75 3.14 -8.26
N ARG A 26 -0.66 3.79 -7.83
CA ARG A 26 -0.15 5.03 -8.49
C ARG A 26 1.21 4.93 -9.17
N ALA A 27 1.78 3.74 -9.23
CA ALA A 27 2.63 3.41 -10.36
C ALA A 27 1.71 2.69 -11.33
N THR A 28 1.17 3.39 -12.33
CA THR A 28 1.00 2.75 -13.62
C THR A 28 2.34 2.08 -13.88
N PRO A 29 2.48 0.74 -13.86
CA PRO A 29 3.61 0.16 -14.55
C PRO A 29 3.37 0.64 -15.98
N GLY A 30 4.12 1.65 -16.40
CA GLY A 30 4.10 2.07 -17.78
C GLY A 30 4.22 0.79 -18.59
N ILE A 31 3.21 0.57 -19.44
CA ILE A 31 3.27 -0.28 -20.63
C ILE A 31 4.48 -1.21 -20.58
N ALA A 32 4.32 -2.40 -20.01
CA ALA A 32 5.18 -3.50 -20.39
C ALA A 32 4.64 -4.00 -21.74
N PRO A 33 5.44 -4.07 -22.82
CA PRO A 33 5.04 -4.74 -24.05
C PRO A 33 4.73 -6.23 -23.81
#